data_AF-A0A920K0J8-F1
#
_entry.id   AF-A0A920K0J8-F1
#
_cell.length_a   1.000
_cell.length_b   1.000
_cell.length_c   1.000
_cell.angle_alpha   90.00
_cell.angle_beta   90.00
_cell.angle_gamma   90.00
#
_symmetry.space_group_name_H-M   'P 1'
#
loop_
_entity.id
_entity.type
_entity.pdbx_description
1 polymer ?
#
loop_
_entity_poly.entity_id
_entity_poly.type
_entity_poly.pdbx_seq_one_letter_code
_entity_poly.pdbx_strand_id
1 'polypeptide(L)'
;MEQVGSYAGISLQSIPVYLLLLLLSTLRVGSFLLSSPFFGSRMVPLPVRIVFSFGIGVWVLTNIKLPPLEILVGIDLLPIIMQEVFIGLSCGMVLSICFGAVILAGEKIAATSGLAFASQVDPSNGAQSPVISQIFSLFLLVLFFSLNGHLVILR
;
A
#
# COMPACT_ATOMS: atom_id res chain seq x y z
N MET A 1 27.34 -35.27 17.76
CA MET A 1 25.99 -35.52 17.22
C MET A 1 24.93 -35.00 18.19
N GLU A 2 24.98 -33.71 18.55
CA GLU A 2 23.99 -33.06 19.44
C GLU A 2 23.38 -31.81 18.78
N GLN A 3 23.36 -31.79 17.44
CA GLN A 3 22.87 -30.66 16.64
C GLN A 3 21.43 -30.87 16.12
N VAL A 4 20.50 -31.31 16.98
CA VAL A 4 19.06 -31.35 16.62
C VAL A 4 18.14 -30.78 17.71
N GLY A 5 18.65 -30.44 18.91
CA GLY A 5 17.84 -29.86 20.01
C GLY A 5 17.79 -28.33 20.08
N SER A 6 18.57 -27.61 19.27
CA SER A 6 18.85 -26.17 19.45
C SER A 6 17.88 -25.22 18.71
N TYR A 7 16.61 -25.59 18.58
CA TYR A 7 15.52 -24.65 18.23
C TYR A 7 14.54 -24.44 19.40
N ALA A 8 14.76 -25.10 20.55
CA ALA A 8 13.92 -25.01 21.74
C ALA A 8 14.28 -23.82 22.66
N GLY A 9 14.59 -22.66 22.06
CA GLY A 9 15.02 -21.44 22.77
C GLY A 9 14.01 -20.28 22.74
N ILE A 10 12.83 -20.48 22.15
CA ILE A 10 11.73 -19.53 22.28
C ILE A 10 11.00 -19.94 23.56
N SER A 11 11.16 -19.19 24.65
CA SER A 11 10.21 -19.32 25.75
C SER A 11 8.82 -19.11 25.14
N LEU A 12 7.84 -19.98 25.41
CA LEU A 12 6.47 -19.79 24.88
C LEU A 12 5.94 -18.35 25.14
N GLN A 13 6.47 -17.73 26.19
CA GLN A 13 6.30 -16.32 26.56
C GLN A 13 6.71 -15.29 25.48
N SER A 14 7.69 -15.59 24.64
CA SER A 14 8.20 -14.68 23.60
C SER A 14 7.44 -14.75 22.28
N ILE A 15 6.70 -15.83 22.01
CA ILE A 15 5.81 -15.97 20.84
C ILE A 15 4.80 -14.83 20.70
N PRO A 16 4.02 -14.46 21.73
CA PRO A 16 3.02 -13.38 21.61
C PRO A 16 3.67 -12.02 21.31
N VAL A 17 4.90 -11.81 21.78
CA VAL A 17 5.65 -10.58 21.50
C VAL A 17 6.04 -10.49 20.03
N TYR A 18 6.59 -11.56 19.45
CA TYR A 18 6.92 -11.59 18.02
C TYR A 18 5.67 -11.47 17.13
N LEU A 19 4.56 -12.10 17.53
CA LEU A 19 3.27 -11.97 16.85
C LEU A 19 2.82 -10.51 16.81
N LEU A 20 2.93 -9.80 17.94
CA LEU A 20 2.47 -8.42 18.03
C LEU A 20 3.35 -7.47 17.20
N LEU A 21 4.67 -7.65 17.21
CA LEU A 21 5.60 -6.90 16.35
C LEU A 21 5.29 -7.11 14.88
N LEU A 22 5.00 -8.36 14.49
CA LEU A 22 4.60 -8.71 13.14
C LEU A 22 3.25 -8.06 12.78
N LEU A 23 2.29 -8.04 13.70
CA LEU A 23 0.99 -7.39 13.49
C LEU A 23 1.15 -5.88 13.25
N LEU A 24 1.98 -5.20 14.05
CA LEU A 24 2.29 -3.78 13.85
C LEU A 24 2.91 -3.50 12.47
N SER A 25 3.90 -4.30 12.08
CA SER A 25 4.51 -4.17 10.75
C SER A 25 3.51 -4.40 9.62
N THR A 26 2.65 -5.41 9.76
CA THR A 26 1.59 -5.72 8.80
C THR A 26 0.55 -4.61 8.71
N LEU A 27 0.26 -3.90 9.81
CA LEU A 27 -0.64 -2.75 9.81
C LEU A 27 -0.10 -1.58 8.99
N ARG A 28 1.19 -1.25 9.12
CA ARG A 28 1.84 -0.20 8.31
C ARG A 28 1.81 -0.53 6.82
N VAL A 29 2.21 -1.75 6.47
CA VAL A 29 2.22 -2.20 5.07
C VAL A 29 0.80 -2.31 4.53
N GLY A 30 -0.13 -2.81 5.34
CA GLY A 30 -1.54 -2.92 4.99
C GLY A 30 -2.19 -1.58 4.73
N SER A 31 -1.95 -0.57 5.59
CA SER A 31 -2.48 0.78 5.39
C SER A 31 -1.87 1.47 4.15
N PHE A 32 -0.59 1.23 3.87
CA PHE A 32 0.05 1.66 2.63
C PHE A 32 -0.58 1.01 1.38
N LEU A 33 -0.76 -0.31 1.37
CA LEU A 33 -1.35 -1.01 0.23
C LEU A 33 -2.80 -0.58 -0.01
N LEU A 34 -3.55 -0.28 1.06
CA LEU A 34 -4.91 0.24 0.99
C LEU A 34 -4.98 1.63 0.36
N SER A 35 -4.07 2.54 0.71
CA SER A 35 -4.09 3.92 0.22
C SER A 35 -3.36 4.11 -1.12
N SER A 36 -2.54 3.15 -1.54
CA SER A 36 -1.87 3.20 -2.84
C SER A 36 -2.87 3.01 -4.01
N PRO A 37 -2.73 3.74 -5.13
CA PRO A 37 -3.72 3.73 -6.22
C PRO A 37 -3.76 2.38 -6.95
N PHE A 38 -2.62 1.68 -7.05
CA PHE A 38 -2.52 0.41 -7.76
C PHE A 38 -2.92 -0.79 -6.89
N PHE A 39 -2.27 -0.96 -5.73
CA PHE A 39 -2.55 -2.09 -4.85
C PHE A 39 -3.87 -1.93 -4.09
N GLY A 40 -4.36 -0.70 -3.94
CA GLY A 40 -5.66 -0.36 -3.37
C GLY A 40 -6.84 -0.62 -4.31
N SER A 41 -6.59 -0.75 -5.62
CA SER A 41 -7.62 -0.92 -6.63
C SER A 41 -8.45 -2.21 -6.43
N ARG A 42 -9.68 -2.20 -6.97
CA ARG A 42 -10.57 -3.39 -6.96
C ARG A 42 -10.03 -4.58 -7.76
N MET A 43 -8.95 -4.38 -8.53
CA MET A 43 -8.33 -5.43 -9.33
C MET A 43 -7.61 -6.47 -8.45
N VAL A 44 -7.20 -6.10 -7.23
CA VAL A 44 -6.55 -7.02 -6.29
C VAL A 44 -7.57 -7.46 -5.23
N PRO A 45 -7.96 -8.75 -5.20
CA PRO A 45 -8.88 -9.27 -4.19
C PRO A 45 -8.36 -9.07 -2.76
N LEU A 46 -9.27 -8.83 -1.82
CA LEU A 46 -8.94 -8.62 -0.41
C LEU A 46 -8.07 -9.75 0.19
N PRO A 47 -8.32 -11.05 -0.06
CA PRO A 47 -7.48 -12.12 0.50
C PRO A 47 -6.03 -12.06 0.02
N VAL A 48 -5.82 -11.76 -1.26
CA VAL A 48 -4.47 -11.63 -1.84
C VAL A 48 -3.74 -10.45 -1.20
N ARG A 49 -4.43 -9.33 -0.99
CA ARG A 49 -3.87 -8.15 -0.33
C ARG A 49 -3.44 -8.46 1.11
N ILE A 50 -4.24 -9.19 1.87
CA ILE A 50 -3.90 -9.55 3.26
C ILE A 50 -2.66 -10.44 3.30
N VAL A 51 -2.61 -11.49 2.48
CA VAL A 51 -1.45 -12.40 2.41
C VAL A 51 -0.19 -11.66 1.96
N PHE A 52 -0.31 -10.77 0.97
CA PHE A 52 0.79 -9.96 0.47
C PHE A 52 1.31 -8.96 1.53
N SER A 53 0.42 -8.29 2.26
CA SER A 53 0.79 -7.42 3.39
C SER A 53 1.57 -8.18 4.46
N PHE A 54 1.16 -9.42 4.75
CA PHE A 54 1.83 -10.26 5.74
C PHE A 54 3.23 -10.68 5.27
N GLY A 55 3.37 -11.05 4.00
CA GLY A 55 4.66 -11.41 3.39
C GLY A 55 5.66 -10.24 3.42
N ILE A 56 5.21 -9.04 3.04
CA ILE A 56 6.04 -7.83 3.13
C ILE A 56 6.29 -7.44 4.59
N GLY A 57 5.30 -7.60 5.49
CA GLY A 57 5.44 -7.31 6.91
C GLY A 57 6.57 -8.11 7.58
N VAL A 58 6.72 -9.39 7.22
CA VAL A 58 7.87 -10.21 7.68
C VAL A 58 9.20 -9.63 7.20
N TRP A 59 9.28 -9.19 5.94
CA TRP A 59 10.50 -8.58 5.41
C TRP A 59 10.80 -7.21 6.04
N VAL A 60 9.78 -6.41 6.34
CA VAL A 60 9.93 -5.12 7.03
C VAL A 60 10.40 -5.33 8.48
N LEU A 61 9.90 -6.37 9.16
CA LEU A 61 10.31 -6.73 10.52
C LEU A 61 11.83 -6.96 10.62
N THR A 62 12.47 -7.54 9.60
CA THR A 62 13.92 -7.81 9.63
C THR A 62 14.77 -6.56 9.40
N ASN A 63 14.20 -5.50 8.82
CA ASN A 63 14.92 -4.30 8.41
C ASN A 63 14.67 -3.09 9.32
N ILE A 64 13.56 -3.08 10.07
CA ILE A 64 13.17 -1.95 10.93
C ILE A 64 13.38 -2.28 12.41
N LYS A 65 14.03 -1.37 13.15
CA LYS A 65 14.09 -1.44 14.61
C LYS A 65 12.72 -1.05 15.18
N LEU A 66 11.96 -2.05 15.64
CA LEU A 66 10.69 -1.82 16.32
C LEU A 66 10.90 -1.30 17.76
N PRO A 67 9.91 -0.58 18.33
CA PRO A 67 10.02 -0.03 19.68
C PRO A 67 10.27 -1.12 20.74
N PRO A 68 10.95 -0.77 21.86
CA PRO A 68 11.24 -1.68 22.96
C PRO A 68 9.98 -2.36 23.52
N LEU A 69 10.13 -3.63 23.91
CA LEU A 69 9.06 -4.51 24.37
C LEU A 69 8.30 -3.99 25.61
N GLU A 70 8.92 -3.13 26.41
CA GLU A 70 8.35 -2.53 27.61
C GLU A 70 7.19 -1.56 27.32
N ILE A 71 7.20 -0.92 26.15
CA ILE A 71 6.16 0.03 25.70
C ILE A 71 5.01 -0.71 25.01
N LEU A 72 5.25 -1.97 24.66
CA LEU A 72 4.38 -2.78 23.81
C LEU A 72 3.22 -3.44 24.60
N VAL A 73 3.29 -3.41 25.93
CA VAL A 73 2.33 -4.07 26.85
C VAL A 73 1.67 -3.02 27.73
N GLY A 74 0.67 -2.30 27.22
CA GLY A 74 -0.06 -1.28 27.98
C GLY A 74 -0.99 -0.39 27.16
N ILE A 75 -1.48 0.69 27.78
CA ILE A 75 -2.31 1.74 27.14
C ILE A 75 -1.58 2.42 25.98
N ASP A 76 -0.25 2.46 26.03
CA ASP A 76 0.61 3.08 25.01
C ASP A 76 0.64 2.32 23.67
N LEU A 77 0.07 1.12 23.60
CA LEU A 77 -0.03 0.37 22.34
C LEU A 77 -0.99 1.04 21.34
N LEU A 78 -2.06 1.67 21.82
CA LEU A 78 -3.07 2.32 20.97
C LEU A 78 -2.48 3.48 20.13
N PRO A 79 -1.73 4.44 20.70
CA PRO A 79 -1.10 5.50 19.90
C PRO A 79 -0.05 4.96 18.94
N ILE A 80 0.68 3.89 19.29
CA ILE A 80 1.63 3.25 18.37
C ILE A 80 0.90 2.67 17.16
N ILE A 81 -0.19 1.92 17.35
CA ILE A 81 -1.00 1.40 16.24
C ILE A 81 -1.49 2.51 15.33
N MET A 82 -1.99 3.61 15.90
CA MET A 82 -2.45 4.76 15.13
C MET A 82 -1.32 5.40 14.33
N GLN A 83 -0.12 5.53 14.91
CA GLN A 83 1.05 6.04 14.22
C GLN A 83 1.47 5.14 13.05
N GLU A 84 1.51 3.82 13.25
CA GLU A 84 1.84 2.84 12.21
C GLU A 84 0.88 2.92 11.02
N VAL A 85 -0.42 2.98 11.31
CA VAL A 85 -1.46 3.15 10.29
C VAL A 85 -1.28 4.48 9.58
N PHE A 86 -1.08 5.58 10.31
CA PHE A 86 -0.94 6.93 9.76
C PHE A 86 0.27 7.08 8.85
N ILE A 87 1.41 6.48 9.22
CA ILE A 87 2.63 6.47 8.38
C ILE A 87 2.35 5.76 7.06
N GLY A 88 1.80 4.55 7.11
CA GLY A 88 1.50 3.79 5.89
C GLY A 88 0.46 4.50 5.01
N LEU A 89 -0.60 5.05 5.61
CA LEU A 89 -1.61 5.83 4.90
C LEU A 89 -1.00 7.04 4.20
N SER A 90 -0.16 7.81 4.90
CA SER A 90 0.50 9.01 4.36
C SER A 90 1.36 8.67 3.14
N CYS A 91 2.16 7.60 3.23
CA CYS A 91 3.00 7.15 2.11
C CYS A 91 2.17 6.78 0.88
N GLY A 92 1.10 6.01 1.03
CA GLY A 92 0.26 5.65 -0.12
C GLY A 92 -0.60 6.82 -0.62
N MET A 93 -0.95 7.77 0.25
CA MET A 93 -1.66 9.00 -0.13
C MET A 93 -0.80 9.89 -1.03
N VAL A 94 0.51 10.00 -0.76
CA VAL A 94 1.44 10.71 -1.67
C VAL A 94 1.40 10.12 -3.07
N LEU A 95 1.44 8.78 -3.19
CA LEU A 95 1.33 8.11 -4.49
C LEU A 95 -0.02 8.35 -5.15
N SER A 96 -1.11 8.28 -4.38
CA SER A 96 -2.45 8.57 -4.87
C SER A 96 -2.59 10.00 -5.39
N ILE A 97 -1.94 10.98 -4.76
CA ILE A 97 -1.89 12.36 -5.24
C ILE A 97 -1.12 12.44 -6.56
N CYS A 98 0.03 11.78 -6.68
CA CYS A 98 0.81 11.76 -7.93
C CYS A 98 0.01 11.17 -9.10
N PHE A 99 -0.65 10.01 -8.90
CA PHE A 99 -1.49 9.40 -9.94
C PHE A 99 -2.75 10.23 -10.22
N GLY A 100 -3.39 10.77 -9.18
CA GLY A 100 -4.56 11.63 -9.31
C GLY A 100 -4.27 12.90 -10.11
N ALA A 101 -3.09 13.51 -9.94
CA ALA A 101 -2.69 14.70 -10.70
C ALA A 101 -2.61 14.42 -12.21
N VAL A 102 -2.08 13.26 -12.60
CA VAL A 102 -1.98 12.87 -14.02
C VAL A 102 -3.35 12.56 -14.62
N ILE A 103 -4.22 11.88 -13.86
CA ILE A 103 -5.60 11.61 -14.27
C ILE A 103 -6.37 12.93 -14.49
N LEU A 104 -6.26 13.87 -13.54
CA LEU A 104 -6.86 15.20 -13.63
C LEU A 104 -6.33 15.99 -14.82
N ALA A 105 -5.02 15.95 -15.08
CA ALA A 105 -4.44 16.59 -16.26
C ALA A 105 -5.02 16.01 -17.56
N GLY A 106 -5.17 14.70 -17.63
CA GLY A 106 -5.81 14.03 -18.76
C GLY A 106 -7.27 14.44 -18.95
N GLU A 107 -8.04 14.55 -17.86
CA GLU A 107 -9.43 15.03 -17.93
C GLU A 107 -9.52 16.46 -18.50
N LYS A 108 -8.63 17.37 -18.09
CA LYS A 108 -8.62 18.74 -18.60
C LYS A 108 -8.26 18.82 -20.07
N ILE A 109 -7.29 18.03 -20.54
CA ILE A 109 -6.92 17.97 -21.96
C ILE A 109 -8.06 17.38 -22.80
N ALA A 110 -8.73 16.34 -22.31
CA ALA A 110 -9.86 15.76 -23.01
C ALA A 110 -11.05 16.74 -23.12
N ALA A 111 -11.26 17.53 -22.07
CA ALA A 111 -12.31 18.56 -22.05
C ALA A 111 -12.05 19.65 -23.10
N THR A 112 -10.80 20.12 -23.25
CA THR A 112 -10.45 21.14 -24.25
C THR A 112 -10.40 20.61 -25.68
N SER A 113 -10.14 19.31 -25.86
CA SER A 113 -10.05 18.65 -27.18
C SER A 113 -11.42 18.36 -27.82
N GLY A 114 -12.53 18.74 -27.17
CA GLY A 114 -13.88 18.54 -27.67
C GLY A 114 -14.48 17.14 -27.44
N LEU A 115 -13.70 16.19 -26.89
CA LEU A 115 -14.21 14.86 -26.49
C LEU A 115 -15.32 14.96 -25.44
N ALA A 116 -15.29 15.98 -24.58
CA ALA A 116 -16.34 16.22 -23.59
C ALA A 116 -17.72 16.54 -24.21
N PHE A 117 -17.77 17.07 -25.45
CA PHE A 117 -19.03 17.27 -26.15
C PHE A 117 -19.60 15.95 -26.69
N ALA A 118 -18.75 15.01 -27.13
CA ALA A 118 -19.18 13.69 -27.57
C ALA A 118 -19.89 12.92 -26.43
N SER A 119 -19.41 13.04 -25.19
CA SER A 119 -20.05 12.44 -24.01
C SER A 119 -21.39 13.06 -23.61
N GLN A 120 -21.69 14.28 -24.06
CA GLN A 120 -23.01 14.92 -23.84
C GLN A 120 -24.04 14.52 -24.91
N VAL A 121 -23.57 14.19 -26.11
CA VAL A 121 -24.43 13.84 -27.25
C VAL A 121 -24.90 12.39 -27.21
N ASP A 122 -24.10 11.48 -26.65
CA ASP A 122 -24.49 10.07 -26.42
C ASP A 122 -24.10 9.59 -25.00
N PRO A 123 -24.93 9.87 -23.99
CA PRO A 123 -24.72 9.37 -22.62
C PRO A 123 -24.97 7.86 -22.48
N SER A 124 -25.68 7.24 -23.44
CA SER A 124 -26.05 5.81 -23.46
C SER A 124 -24.86 4.89 -23.70
N ASN A 125 -23.87 5.31 -24.49
CA ASN A 125 -22.59 4.60 -24.64
C ASN A 125 -21.58 4.88 -23.51
N GLY A 126 -22.01 5.64 -22.50
CA GLY A 126 -21.32 5.75 -21.23
C GLY A 126 -20.35 6.92 -21.16
N ALA A 127 -20.61 7.81 -20.22
CA ALA A 127 -19.62 8.68 -19.59
C ALA A 127 -18.53 7.84 -18.90
N GLN A 128 -17.69 7.19 -19.71
CA GLN A 128 -16.51 6.48 -19.27
C GLN A 128 -15.37 7.49 -19.23
N SER A 129 -14.53 7.40 -18.19
CA SER A 129 -13.36 8.25 -17.98
C SER A 129 -12.69 8.65 -19.31
N PRO A 130 -12.35 9.93 -19.52
CA PRO A 130 -11.86 10.38 -20.82
C PRO A 130 -10.70 9.50 -21.31
N VAL A 131 -10.75 9.05 -22.56
CA VAL A 131 -9.75 8.11 -23.14
C VAL A 131 -8.32 8.61 -22.92
N ILE A 132 -8.11 9.93 -23.00
CA ILE A 132 -6.83 10.57 -22.70
C ILE A 132 -6.37 10.32 -21.25
N SER A 133 -7.28 10.41 -20.27
CA SER A 133 -6.97 10.16 -18.86
C SER A 133 -6.55 8.71 -18.64
N GLN A 134 -7.22 7.77 -19.30
CA GLN A 134 -6.86 6.35 -19.26
C GLN A 134 -5.48 6.09 -19.88
N ILE A 135 -5.18 6.70 -21.04
CA ILE A 135 -3.86 6.59 -21.69
C ILE A 135 -2.76 7.12 -20.76
N PHE A 136 -2.98 8.28 -20.14
CA PHE A 136 -2.01 8.88 -19.22
C PHE A 136 -1.81 8.06 -17.94
N SER A 137 -2.89 7.47 -17.41
CA SER A 137 -2.82 6.55 -16.27
C SER A 137 -1.98 5.31 -16.60
N LEU A 138 -2.20 4.69 -17.76
CA LEU A 138 -1.41 3.54 -18.21
C LEU A 138 0.05 3.93 -18.49
N PHE A 139 0.29 5.08 -19.10
CA PHE A 139 1.64 5.59 -19.35
C PHE A 139 2.41 5.81 -18.04
N LEU A 140 1.78 6.45 -17.05
CA LEU A 140 2.37 6.65 -15.73
C LEU A 140 2.65 5.31 -15.03
N LEU A 141 1.76 4.33 -15.17
CA LEU A 141 1.97 2.99 -14.62
C LEU A 141 3.21 2.32 -15.23
N VAL A 142 3.36 2.36 -16.55
CA VAL A 142 4.55 1.80 -17.23
C VAL A 142 5.81 2.53 -16.76
N LEU A 143 5.77 3.86 -16.66
CA LEU A 143 6.90 4.66 -16.19
C LEU A 143 7.26 4.31 -14.73
N PHE A 144 6.26 4.18 -13.86
CA PHE A 144 6.44 3.79 -12.46
C PHE A 144 7.13 2.43 -12.33
N PHE A 145 6.72 1.43 -13.10
CA PHE A 145 7.37 0.12 -13.11
C PHE A 145 8.76 0.16 -13.74
N SER A 146 8.95 0.93 -14.83
CA SER A 146 10.24 1.08 -15.51
C SER A 146 11.30 1.73 -14.62
N LEU A 147 10.91 2.66 -13.74
CA LEU A 147 11.80 3.30 -12.78
C LEU A 147 11.99 2.49 -11.48
N ASN A 148 11.46 1.26 -11.42
CA ASN A 148 11.44 0.46 -10.21
C ASN A 148 10.76 1.18 -9.02
N GLY A 149 9.74 2.01 -9.29
CA GLY A 149 9.06 2.80 -8.27
C GLY A 149 8.51 1.93 -7.12
N HIS A 150 8.04 0.72 -7.43
CA HIS A 150 7.59 -0.25 -6.43
C HIS A 150 8.70 -0.65 -5.44
N LEU A 151 9.96 -0.77 -5.88
CA LEU A 151 11.11 -1.06 -5.01
C LEU A 151 11.53 0.18 -4.22
N VAL A 152 11.49 1.36 -4.85
CA VAL A 152 11.86 2.63 -4.20
C VAL A 152 10.94 2.94 -3.01
N ILE A 153 9.66 2.59 -3.09
CA ILE A 153 8.72 2.81 -1.97
C ILE A 153 8.91 1.78 -0.84
N LEU A 154 9.33 0.55 -1.19
CA LEU A 154 9.54 -0.51 -0.21
C LEU A 154 10.88 -0.39 0.53
N ARG A 155 11.85 0.35 -0.03
CA ARG A 155 13.17 0.56 0.56
C ARG A 155 13.18 1.73 1.54
#